data_AF-A0A2W5UQ14-F1
#
_entry.id   AF-A0A2W5UQ14-F1
#
_cell.length_a   1.000
_cell.length_b   1.000
_cell.length_c   1.000
_cell.angle_alpha   90.00
_cell.angle_beta   90.00
_cell.angle_gamma   90.00
#
_symmetry.space_group_name_H-M   'P 1'
#
loop_
_entity.id
_entity.type
_entity.pdbx_description
1 polymer ?
#
loop_
_entity_poly.entity_id
_entity_poly.type
_entity_poly.pdbx_seq_one_letter_code
_entity_poly.pdbx_strand_id
1 'polypeptide(L)'
;MPQNHALPFSALTGQRERVTPDTKLVTLTLGGNDAGTAFAFPACFFRAVTGLGVDCRTSTQAIMKQSIYGPGPDGRILLQREVDIINDIKHRAPNAEVVITGYMNAAKADIWCLNDGVATRDERAYVAETIDEVNNVMKEAAQQTGVKYVAPPNEEKGWCDGGIGSQSSSSLLGLPDNTLPIHPTAAGQQRMADAISAQV
;
A
#
# COMPACT_ATOMS: atom_id res chain seq x y z
N MET A 1 10.50 -14.37 -4.12
CA MET A 1 10.92 -14.31 -2.71
C MET A 1 9.77 -13.72 -1.90
N PRO A 2 9.64 -13.94 -0.58
CA PRO A 2 8.76 -13.08 0.24
C PRO A 2 9.21 -11.62 0.10
N GLN A 3 8.36 -10.67 0.49
CA GLN A 3 8.71 -9.24 0.58
C GLN A 3 10.13 -9.09 1.14
N ASN A 4 10.99 -8.32 0.45
CA ASN A 4 12.36 -8.11 0.89
C ASN A 4 12.41 -7.38 2.26
N HIS A 5 11.28 -6.81 2.66
CA HIS A 5 11.07 -6.12 3.91
C HIS A 5 9.84 -6.66 4.68
N ALA A 6 9.80 -7.97 4.93
CA ALA A 6 8.81 -8.52 5.86
C ALA A 6 9.03 -7.95 7.28
N LEU A 7 7.94 -7.64 7.99
CA LEU A 7 8.03 -7.31 9.41
C LEU A 7 8.63 -8.52 10.16
N PRO A 8 9.61 -8.32 11.06
CA PRO A 8 10.23 -9.43 11.77
C PRO A 8 9.16 -10.18 12.59
N PHE A 9 9.22 -11.52 12.56
CA PHE A 9 8.38 -12.45 13.33
C PHE A 9 6.89 -12.56 12.94
N SER A 10 6.43 -12.04 11.79
CA SER A 10 5.00 -12.06 11.44
C SER A 10 4.51 -13.30 10.65
N ALA A 11 5.37 -14.24 10.24
CA ALA A 11 4.93 -15.46 9.55
C ALA A 11 5.78 -16.70 9.89
N LEU A 12 5.13 -17.72 10.47
CA LEU A 12 5.74 -19.02 10.83
C LEU A 12 6.07 -19.90 9.61
N THR A 13 5.51 -19.59 8.44
CA THR A 13 5.76 -20.20 7.12
C THR A 13 5.60 -19.13 6.05
N GLY A 14 6.29 -19.25 4.90
CA GLY A 14 6.13 -18.29 3.80
C GLY A 14 4.70 -18.30 3.26
N GLN A 15 4.07 -17.13 3.06
CA GLN A 15 2.69 -17.00 2.54
C GLN A 15 2.46 -17.83 1.25
N ARG A 16 3.50 -17.89 0.40
CA ARG A 16 3.57 -18.69 -0.82
C ARG A 16 3.21 -20.17 -0.65
N GLU A 17 3.52 -20.76 0.51
CA GLU A 17 3.27 -22.20 0.78
C GLU A 17 1.79 -22.52 1.00
N ARG A 18 0.95 -21.49 1.18
CA ARG A 18 -0.51 -21.66 1.31
C ARG A 18 -1.24 -21.62 -0.03
N VAL A 19 -0.55 -21.28 -1.12
CA VAL A 19 -1.10 -21.35 -2.48
C VAL A 19 -0.87 -22.75 -3.03
N THR A 20 -1.96 -23.47 -3.22
CA THR A 20 -1.98 -24.89 -3.59
C THR A 20 -2.75 -25.11 -4.90
N PRO A 21 -2.59 -26.27 -5.57
CA PRO A 21 -3.27 -26.53 -6.85
C PRO A 21 -4.81 -26.47 -6.82
N ASP A 22 -5.42 -26.64 -5.65
CA ASP A 22 -6.86 -26.58 -5.42
C ASP A 22 -7.38 -25.18 -5.07
N THR A 23 -6.48 -24.21 -4.83
CA THR A 23 -6.84 -22.80 -4.59
C THR A 23 -7.68 -22.26 -5.75
N LYS A 24 -8.77 -21.54 -5.42
CA LYS A 24 -9.75 -21.02 -6.38
C LYS A 24 -9.69 -19.50 -6.58
N LEU A 25 -9.25 -18.79 -5.55
CA LEU A 25 -9.14 -17.34 -5.57
C LEU A 25 -7.92 -16.94 -4.73
N VAL A 26 -7.12 -16.01 -5.26
CA VAL A 26 -6.05 -15.33 -4.54
C VAL A 26 -6.27 -13.83 -4.68
N THR A 27 -6.50 -13.15 -3.56
CA THR A 27 -6.52 -11.69 -3.47
C THR A 27 -5.23 -11.22 -2.81
N LEU A 28 -4.51 -10.28 -3.42
CA LEU A 28 -3.20 -9.86 -2.95
C LEU A 28 -3.05 -8.34 -2.96
N THR A 29 -2.60 -7.78 -1.84
CA THR A 29 -1.98 -6.46 -1.75
C THR A 29 -0.53 -6.67 -1.32
N LEU A 30 0.44 -6.37 -2.17
CA LEU A 30 1.86 -6.55 -1.90
C LEU A 30 2.69 -5.41 -2.50
N GLY A 31 3.96 -5.29 -2.14
CA GLY A 31 4.87 -4.30 -2.74
C GLY A 31 5.04 -2.97 -2.00
N GLY A 32 4.18 -2.60 -1.05
CA GLY A 32 4.25 -1.31 -0.35
C GLY A 32 5.51 -1.19 0.53
N ASN A 33 5.84 -2.25 1.27
CA ASN A 33 7.07 -2.32 2.06
C ASN A 33 8.32 -2.30 1.15
N ASP A 34 8.25 -3.03 0.05
CA ASP A 34 9.29 -3.13 -0.97
C ASP A 34 9.49 -1.83 -1.77
N ALA A 35 8.45 -1.01 -1.89
CA ALA A 35 8.49 0.35 -2.41
C ALA A 35 9.12 1.34 -1.42
N GLY A 36 9.38 0.94 -0.17
CA GLY A 36 10.03 1.74 0.85
C GLY A 36 9.08 2.51 1.77
N THR A 37 7.75 2.41 1.58
CA THR A 37 6.77 3.21 2.33
C THR A 37 6.88 2.99 3.84
N ALA A 38 7.03 1.74 4.28
CA ALA A 38 7.16 1.38 5.69
C ALA A 38 8.38 2.00 6.39
N PHE A 39 9.46 2.31 5.64
CA PHE A 39 10.68 2.88 6.21
C PHE A 39 10.76 4.39 6.03
N ALA A 40 10.25 4.90 4.91
CA ALA A 40 10.35 6.31 4.56
C ALA A 40 9.24 7.15 5.20
N PHE A 41 7.99 6.69 5.15
CA PHE A 41 6.85 7.48 5.61
C PHE A 41 6.80 7.77 7.12
N PRO A 42 7.38 6.94 8.02
CA PRO A 42 7.49 7.32 9.43
C PRO A 42 8.13 8.69 9.67
N ALA A 43 9.10 9.12 8.85
CA ALA A 43 9.69 10.45 8.96
C ALA A 43 8.68 11.56 8.63
N CYS A 44 7.85 11.33 7.61
CA CYS A 44 6.76 12.23 7.23
C CYS A 44 5.72 12.35 8.34
N PHE A 45 5.35 11.24 8.98
CA PHE A 45 4.38 11.24 10.08
C PHE A 45 4.93 11.93 11.33
N PHE A 46 6.19 11.68 11.67
CA PHE A 46 6.86 12.37 12.76
C PHE A 46 6.82 13.88 12.55
N ARG A 47 7.14 14.34 11.34
CA ARG A 47 7.09 15.77 10.99
C ARG A 47 5.67 16.31 11.00
N ALA A 48 4.70 15.58 10.46
CA ALA A 48 3.29 15.99 10.45
C ALA A 48 2.71 16.08 11.88
N VAL A 49 3.20 15.29 12.84
CA VAL A 49 2.76 15.38 14.24
C VAL A 49 3.49 16.47 15.02
N THR A 50 4.80 16.63 14.82
CA THR A 50 5.65 17.48 15.68
C THR A 50 5.99 18.84 15.09
N GLY A 51 5.90 19.00 13.76
CA GLY A 51 6.45 20.13 13.01
C GLY A 51 7.97 20.15 12.92
N LEU A 52 8.66 19.17 13.52
CA LEU A 52 10.11 19.09 13.58
C LEU A 52 10.67 18.21 12.46
N GLY A 53 11.94 18.44 12.13
CA GLY A 53 12.67 17.68 11.11
C GLY A 53 12.61 18.30 9.71
N VAL A 54 13.30 17.66 8.78
CA VAL A 54 13.37 18.06 7.37
C VAL A 54 12.04 17.76 6.68
N ASP A 55 11.68 18.58 5.70
CA ASP A 55 10.57 18.33 4.78
C ASP A 55 10.52 16.86 4.33
N CYS A 56 9.32 16.27 4.40
CA CYS A 56 9.10 14.85 4.13
C CYS A 56 9.67 14.46 2.76
N ARG A 57 9.27 15.15 1.67
CA ARG A 57 9.72 14.84 0.31
C ARG A 57 11.23 14.90 0.20
N THR A 58 11.83 15.95 0.74
CA THR A 58 13.29 16.15 0.73
C THR A 58 14.02 14.98 1.40
N SER A 59 13.50 14.49 2.53
CA SER A 59 14.14 13.41 3.29
C SER A 59 13.94 12.00 2.71
N THR A 60 12.86 11.75 1.97
CA THR A 60 12.46 10.39 1.56
C THR A 60 12.51 10.12 0.06
N GLN A 61 12.44 11.14 -0.80
CA GLN A 61 12.20 10.95 -2.23
C GLN A 61 13.27 10.07 -2.91
N ALA A 62 14.55 10.25 -2.56
CA ALA A 62 15.63 9.45 -3.14
C ALA A 62 15.50 7.96 -2.77
N ILE A 63 15.15 7.66 -1.52
CA ILE A 63 14.94 6.29 -1.02
C ILE A 63 13.74 5.67 -1.73
N MET A 64 12.60 6.38 -1.79
CA MET A 64 11.41 5.89 -2.47
C MET A 64 11.67 5.58 -3.96
N LYS A 65 12.34 6.50 -4.68
CA LYS A 65 12.70 6.28 -6.09
C LYS A 65 13.61 5.07 -6.27
N GLN A 66 14.61 4.91 -5.39
CA GLN A 66 15.49 3.75 -5.43
C GLN A 66 14.73 2.45 -5.15
N SER A 67 13.80 2.44 -4.20
CA SER A 67 13.02 1.26 -3.84
C SER A 67 12.01 0.84 -4.92
N ILE A 68 11.40 1.80 -5.61
CA ILE A 68 10.42 1.55 -6.68
C ILE A 68 11.12 1.20 -8.00
N TYR A 69 12.06 2.05 -8.44
CA TYR A 69 12.63 2.01 -9.79
C TYR A 69 14.07 1.50 -9.84
N GLY A 70 14.76 1.43 -8.71
CA GLY A 70 16.11 0.88 -8.62
C GLY A 70 16.11 -0.63 -8.38
N PRO A 71 17.20 -1.33 -8.74
CA PRO A 71 17.34 -2.73 -8.42
C PRO A 71 17.47 -2.94 -6.91
N GLY A 72 16.74 -3.92 -6.38
CA GLY A 72 16.89 -4.41 -5.02
C GLY A 72 18.10 -5.34 -4.86
N PRO A 73 18.25 -5.98 -3.68
CA PRO A 73 19.33 -6.94 -3.42
C PRO A 73 19.35 -8.15 -4.36
N ASP A 74 18.20 -8.48 -4.95
CA ASP A 74 18.02 -9.54 -5.95
C ASP A 74 18.27 -9.05 -7.40
N GLY A 75 18.70 -7.80 -7.57
CA GLY A 75 18.97 -7.19 -8.87
C GLY A 75 17.72 -6.76 -9.63
N ARG A 76 16.53 -6.82 -9.01
CA ARG A 76 15.25 -6.56 -9.68
C ARG A 76 14.56 -5.31 -9.15
N ILE A 77 13.91 -4.57 -10.05
CA ILE A 77 13.05 -3.44 -9.67
C ILE A 77 11.73 -3.95 -9.08
N LEU A 78 10.93 -3.07 -8.45
CA LEU A 78 9.67 -3.47 -7.81
C LEU A 78 8.72 -4.18 -8.79
N LEU A 79 8.50 -3.61 -9.97
CA LEU A 79 7.62 -4.16 -11.00
C LEU A 79 7.98 -5.61 -11.36
N GLN A 80 9.27 -5.90 -11.56
CA GLN A 80 9.73 -7.24 -11.91
C GLN A 80 9.47 -8.25 -10.80
N ARG A 81 9.64 -7.83 -9.53
CA ARG A 81 9.38 -8.69 -8.37
C ARG A 81 7.89 -9.01 -8.24
N GLU A 82 7.01 -8.03 -8.46
CA GLU A 82 5.56 -8.27 -8.46
C GLU A 82 5.12 -9.19 -9.60
N VAL A 83 5.65 -9.01 -10.81
CA VAL A 83 5.40 -9.91 -11.95
C VAL A 83 5.83 -11.35 -11.62
N ASP A 84 7.01 -11.53 -11.01
CA ASP A 84 7.49 -12.84 -10.59
C ASP A 84 6.56 -13.50 -9.55
N ILE A 85 6.07 -12.72 -8.59
CA ILE A 85 5.16 -13.21 -7.53
C ILE A 85 3.83 -13.65 -8.14
N ILE A 86 3.26 -12.86 -9.04
CA ILE A 86 1.99 -13.20 -9.69
C ILE A 86 2.16 -14.46 -10.56
N ASN A 87 3.27 -14.58 -11.29
CA ASN A 87 3.56 -15.77 -12.08
C ASN A 87 3.76 -17.03 -11.22
N ASP A 88 4.41 -16.93 -10.06
CA ASP A 88 4.54 -18.04 -9.11
C ASP A 88 3.17 -18.47 -8.54
N ILE A 89 2.27 -17.52 -8.24
CA ILE A 89 0.88 -17.83 -7.84
C ILE A 89 0.16 -18.61 -8.95
N LYS A 90 0.20 -18.11 -10.19
CA LYS A 90 -0.43 -18.77 -11.35
C LYS A 90 0.15 -20.17 -11.60
N HIS A 91 1.45 -20.35 -11.38
CA HIS A 91 2.08 -21.65 -11.53
C HIS A 91 1.61 -22.65 -10.46
N ARG A 92 1.46 -22.21 -9.21
CA ARG A 92 1.03 -23.05 -8.08
C ARG A 92 -0.44 -23.38 -8.10
N ALA A 93 -1.27 -22.42 -8.51
CA ALA A 93 -2.72 -22.51 -8.54
C ALA A 93 -3.23 -22.15 -9.95
N PRO A 94 -3.03 -23.02 -10.96
CA PRO A 94 -3.36 -22.71 -12.36
C PRO A 94 -4.85 -22.49 -12.62
N ASN A 95 -5.71 -22.92 -11.69
CA ASN A 95 -7.16 -22.74 -11.77
C ASN A 95 -7.67 -21.61 -10.84
N ALA A 96 -6.79 -20.91 -10.13
CA ALA A 96 -7.20 -19.80 -9.28
C ALA A 96 -7.44 -18.55 -10.11
N GLU A 97 -8.50 -17.83 -9.78
CA GLU A 97 -8.60 -16.44 -10.13
C GLU A 97 -7.61 -15.63 -9.27
N VAL A 98 -6.81 -14.77 -9.89
CA VAL A 98 -5.84 -13.92 -9.19
C VAL A 98 -6.26 -12.47 -9.32
N VAL A 99 -6.35 -11.80 -8.17
CA VAL A 99 -6.76 -10.41 -8.03
C VAL A 99 -5.70 -9.64 -7.28
N ILE A 100 -5.11 -8.64 -7.94
CA ILE A 100 -4.18 -7.70 -7.33
C ILE A 100 -4.96 -6.46 -6.93
N THR A 101 -4.71 -5.95 -5.74
CA THR A 101 -5.41 -4.80 -5.17
C THR A 101 -4.42 -3.66 -4.96
N GLY A 102 -4.90 -2.43 -5.10
CA GLY A 102 -4.11 -1.24 -4.77
C GLY A 102 -4.19 -0.84 -3.30
N TYR A 103 -3.32 0.08 -2.90
CA TYR A 103 -3.26 0.75 -1.62
C TYR A 103 -4.21 1.94 -1.57
N MET A 104 -4.98 2.05 -0.48
CA MET A 104 -5.86 3.19 -0.22
C MET A 104 -5.02 4.45 0.05
N ASN A 105 -5.44 5.59 -0.49
CA ASN A 105 -4.70 6.84 -0.35
C ASN A 105 -5.28 7.67 0.80
N ALA A 106 -4.52 7.79 1.88
CA ALA A 106 -4.97 8.47 3.09
C ALA A 106 -5.03 10.00 2.93
N ALA A 107 -4.07 10.61 2.23
CA ALA A 107 -3.94 12.07 2.17
C ALA A 107 -4.42 12.64 0.82
N LYS A 108 -4.88 13.89 0.82
CA LYS A 108 -5.19 14.66 -0.38
C LYS A 108 -4.51 16.02 -0.32
N ALA A 109 -3.86 16.43 -1.40
CA ALA A 109 -3.08 17.67 -1.45
C ALA A 109 -3.89 18.89 -0.97
N ASP A 110 -5.11 19.04 -1.49
CA ASP A 110 -5.93 20.25 -1.31
C ASP A 110 -6.94 20.16 -0.16
N ILE A 111 -6.96 19.06 0.60
CA ILE A 111 -7.96 18.84 1.67
C ILE A 111 -7.23 18.64 2.98
N TRP A 112 -7.53 19.49 3.98
CA TRP A 112 -6.96 19.41 5.33
C TRP A 112 -7.98 19.04 6.38
N CYS A 113 -7.57 18.15 7.28
CA CYS A 113 -8.25 17.87 8.54
C CYS A 113 -7.23 17.59 9.65
N LEU A 114 -7.74 17.46 10.89
CA LEU A 114 -6.91 17.21 12.07
C LEU A 114 -5.97 16.00 11.94
N ASN A 115 -6.35 14.99 11.16
CA ASN A 115 -5.51 13.81 10.92
C ASN A 115 -4.20 14.14 10.18
N ASP A 116 -4.15 15.23 9.41
CA ASP A 116 -2.94 15.67 8.72
C ASP A 116 -1.94 16.36 9.65
N GLY A 117 -2.34 16.71 10.87
CA GLY A 117 -1.52 17.49 11.80
C GLY A 117 -1.03 18.80 11.16
N VAL A 118 0.26 19.05 11.24
CA VAL A 118 0.91 20.23 10.64
C VAL A 118 1.50 19.94 9.25
N ALA A 119 1.14 18.81 8.61
CA ALA A 119 1.60 18.52 7.26
C ALA A 119 1.19 19.63 6.28
N THR A 120 2.15 20.06 5.48
CA THR A 120 1.90 21.07 4.44
C THR A 120 1.12 20.48 3.28
N ARG A 121 0.57 21.34 2.42
CA ARG A 121 -0.05 20.94 1.15
C ARG A 121 0.89 20.05 0.33
N ASP A 122 2.16 20.42 0.22
CA ASP A 122 3.15 19.74 -0.62
C ASP A 122 3.55 18.38 -0.05
N GLU A 123 3.59 18.24 1.27
CA GLU A 123 3.85 16.95 1.93
C GLU A 123 2.68 15.98 1.75
N ARG A 124 1.44 16.46 1.83
CA ARG A 124 0.25 15.62 1.54
C ARG A 124 0.17 15.26 0.07
N ALA A 125 0.50 16.18 -0.83
CA ALA A 125 0.62 15.90 -2.25
C ALA A 125 1.68 14.81 -2.50
N TYR A 126 2.83 14.91 -1.85
CA TYR A 126 3.90 13.92 -1.98
C TYR A 126 3.49 12.53 -1.50
N VAL A 127 2.83 12.42 -0.33
CA VAL A 127 2.32 11.13 0.17
C VAL A 127 1.32 10.54 -0.83
N ALA A 128 0.39 11.36 -1.33
CA ALA A 128 -0.60 10.92 -2.29
C ALA A 128 0.03 10.44 -3.62
N GLU A 129 0.92 11.24 -4.20
CA GLU A 129 1.69 10.91 -5.41
C GLU A 129 2.45 9.59 -5.25
N THR A 130 3.10 9.39 -4.11
CA THR A 130 3.92 8.20 -3.87
C THR A 130 3.05 6.94 -3.77
N ILE A 131 1.88 7.01 -3.13
CA ILE A 131 0.92 5.88 -3.11
C ILE A 131 0.37 5.60 -4.50
N ASP A 132 0.08 6.64 -5.29
CA ASP A 132 -0.36 6.50 -6.67
C ASP A 132 0.72 5.87 -7.57
N GLU A 133 2.00 6.21 -7.37
CA GLU A 133 3.13 5.55 -8.03
C GLU A 133 3.18 4.04 -7.72
N VAL A 134 3.04 3.65 -6.45
CA VAL A 134 3.02 2.23 -6.05
C VAL A 134 1.82 1.51 -6.68
N ASN A 135 0.64 2.13 -6.66
CA ASN A 135 -0.57 1.59 -7.29
C ASN A 135 -0.42 1.41 -8.80
N ASN A 136 0.27 2.33 -9.47
CA ASN A 136 0.57 2.21 -10.89
C ASN A 136 1.48 1.00 -11.17
N VAL A 137 2.48 0.74 -10.32
CA VAL A 137 3.32 -0.47 -10.45
C VAL A 137 2.50 -1.74 -10.24
N MET A 138 1.59 -1.79 -9.26
CA MET A 138 0.72 -2.96 -9.03
C MET A 138 -0.22 -3.19 -10.22
N LYS A 139 -0.80 -2.12 -10.74
CA LYS A 139 -1.66 -2.16 -11.94
C LYS A 139 -0.89 -2.65 -13.16
N GLU A 140 0.33 -2.17 -13.37
CA GLU A 140 1.18 -2.61 -14.47
C GLU A 140 1.58 -4.09 -14.33
N ALA A 141 1.95 -4.54 -13.13
CA ALA A 141 2.27 -5.96 -12.88
C ALA A 141 1.07 -6.87 -13.19
N ALA A 142 -0.14 -6.45 -12.78
CA ALA A 142 -1.37 -7.18 -13.08
C ALA A 142 -1.64 -7.25 -14.60
N GLN A 143 -1.45 -6.14 -15.30
CA GLN A 143 -1.58 -6.07 -16.77
C GLN A 143 -0.59 -7.00 -17.49
N GLN A 144 0.70 -6.97 -17.11
CA GLN A 144 1.73 -7.79 -17.75
C GLN A 144 1.52 -9.30 -17.54
N THR A 145 0.83 -9.68 -16.47
CA THR A 145 0.58 -11.09 -16.11
C THR A 145 -0.84 -11.57 -16.45
N GLY A 146 -1.70 -10.67 -16.94
CA GLY A 146 -3.06 -10.98 -17.36
C GLY A 146 -4.00 -11.32 -16.20
N VAL A 147 -3.77 -10.76 -15.02
CA VAL A 147 -4.63 -10.93 -13.83
C VAL A 147 -5.45 -9.67 -13.57
N LYS A 148 -6.49 -9.75 -12.73
CA LYS A 148 -7.34 -8.59 -12.44
C LYS A 148 -6.63 -7.61 -11.51
N TYR A 149 -6.83 -6.31 -11.74
CA TYR A 149 -6.47 -5.25 -10.80
C TYR A 149 -7.72 -4.56 -10.27
N VAL A 150 -7.88 -4.59 -8.95
CA VAL A 150 -8.94 -3.86 -8.22
C VAL A 150 -8.32 -2.57 -7.68
N ALA A 151 -8.74 -1.44 -8.22
CA ALA A 151 -8.38 -0.14 -7.65
C ALA A 151 -9.01 0.01 -6.26
N PRO A 152 -8.33 0.67 -5.30
CA PRO A 152 -8.95 1.04 -4.04
C PRO A 152 -10.19 1.90 -4.31
N PRO A 153 -11.24 1.80 -3.47
CA PRO A 153 -12.38 2.70 -3.53
C PRO A 153 -11.94 4.17 -3.59
N ASN A 154 -12.60 4.97 -4.43
CA ASN A 154 -12.29 6.40 -4.50
C ASN A 154 -12.69 7.07 -3.19
N GLU A 155 -11.73 7.75 -2.57
CA GLU A 155 -11.93 8.55 -1.37
C GLU A 155 -11.61 9.99 -1.72
N GLU A 156 -12.63 10.75 -2.11
CA GLU A 156 -12.44 12.13 -2.59
C GLU A 156 -11.70 13.01 -1.57
N LYS A 157 -11.89 12.72 -0.27
CA LYS A 157 -11.27 13.44 0.84
C LYS A 157 -10.20 12.62 1.59
N GLY A 158 -9.85 11.43 1.11
CA GLY A 158 -8.99 10.49 1.85
C GLY A 158 -9.50 10.23 3.27
N TRP A 159 -8.61 10.20 4.25
CA TRP A 159 -8.93 10.05 5.67
C TRP A 159 -9.65 11.25 6.31
N CYS A 160 -9.90 12.32 5.55
CA CYS A 160 -10.73 13.44 5.99
C CYS A 160 -12.21 13.18 5.69
N ASP A 161 -12.54 12.06 5.04
CA ASP A 161 -13.91 11.67 4.76
C ASP A 161 -14.60 10.98 5.95
N GLY A 162 -15.94 11.03 5.99
CA GLY A 162 -16.79 10.30 6.93
C GLY A 162 -16.85 10.82 8.39
N GLY A 163 -15.81 11.48 8.90
CA GLY A 163 -15.74 11.87 10.31
C GLY A 163 -15.34 10.70 11.24
N ILE A 164 -15.05 11.02 12.52
CA ILE A 164 -14.42 10.10 13.49
C ILE A 164 -15.13 8.74 13.54
N GLY A 165 -14.40 7.66 13.26
CA GLY A 165 -14.87 6.27 13.31
C GLY A 165 -15.41 5.73 11.98
N SER A 166 -15.43 6.54 10.91
CA SER A 166 -15.86 6.08 9.58
C SER A 166 -14.87 6.41 8.46
N GLN A 167 -13.73 7.02 8.83
CA GLN A 167 -12.59 7.17 7.93
C GLN A 167 -12.16 5.80 7.42
N SER A 168 -11.75 5.73 6.17
CA SER A 168 -11.18 4.51 5.64
C SER A 168 -9.79 4.21 6.17
N SER A 169 -9.01 5.22 6.54
CA SER A 169 -7.67 5.06 7.09
C SER A 169 -7.54 5.72 8.45
N SER A 170 -6.78 5.08 9.32
CA SER A 170 -6.49 5.57 10.67
C SER A 170 -5.64 6.84 10.65
N SER A 171 -5.76 7.65 11.71
CA SER A 171 -4.98 8.87 11.87
C SER A 171 -3.47 8.62 11.96
N LEU A 172 -2.66 9.69 11.90
CA LEU A 172 -1.22 9.63 12.16
C LEU A 172 -0.83 9.04 13.52
N LEU A 173 -1.76 9.03 14.47
CA LEU A 173 -1.57 8.46 15.81
C LEU A 173 -2.15 7.04 15.95
N GLY A 174 -2.82 6.52 14.91
CA GLY A 174 -3.53 5.24 14.98
C GLY A 174 -4.78 5.27 15.86
N LEU A 175 -5.19 6.45 16.34
CA LEU A 175 -6.34 6.64 17.23
C LEU A 175 -7.57 7.16 16.46
N PRO A 176 -8.79 6.81 16.89
CA PRO A 176 -9.12 5.94 18.03
C PRO A 176 -9.09 4.43 17.70
N ASP A 177 -8.85 4.04 16.46
CA ASP A 177 -8.98 2.66 15.97
C ASP A 177 -7.96 1.67 16.55
N ASN A 178 -6.94 2.15 17.24
CA ASN A 178 -5.83 1.39 17.81
C ASN A 178 -5.12 0.52 16.76
N THR A 179 -4.92 1.09 15.56
CA THR A 179 -4.22 0.46 14.44
C THR A 179 -2.85 1.09 14.22
N LEU A 180 -2.03 0.47 13.37
CA LEU A 180 -0.85 1.16 12.84
C LEU A 180 -1.30 2.44 12.10
N PRO A 181 -0.59 3.57 12.27
CA PRO A 181 -0.90 4.81 11.56
C PRO A 181 -1.07 4.58 10.07
N ILE A 182 -1.95 5.35 9.41
CA ILE A 182 -2.30 5.31 7.97
C ILE A 182 -2.87 3.98 7.44
N HIS A 183 -3.00 2.94 8.26
CA HIS A 183 -3.58 1.68 7.80
C HIS A 183 -5.10 1.77 7.73
N PRO A 184 -5.75 0.97 6.86
CA PRO A 184 -7.19 0.97 6.78
C PRO A 184 -7.85 0.62 8.12
N THR A 185 -8.88 1.39 8.50
CA THR A 185 -9.75 1.07 9.64
C THR A 185 -10.67 -0.11 9.27
N ALA A 186 -11.50 -0.57 10.21
CA ALA A 186 -12.54 -1.55 9.90
C ALA A 186 -13.46 -1.11 8.74
N ALA A 187 -13.81 0.18 8.68
CA ALA A 187 -14.61 0.73 7.59
C ALA A 187 -13.84 0.71 6.26
N GLY A 188 -12.56 1.06 6.25
CA GLY A 188 -11.73 0.99 5.05
C GLY A 188 -11.54 -0.44 4.54
N GLN A 189 -11.30 -1.39 5.44
CA GLN A 189 -11.21 -2.81 5.11
C GLN A 189 -12.52 -3.32 4.49
N GLN A 190 -13.67 -2.94 5.05
CA GLN A 190 -14.97 -3.30 4.48
C GLN A 190 -15.15 -2.73 3.07
N ARG A 191 -14.81 -1.46 2.83
CA ARG A 191 -14.91 -0.85 1.50
C ARG A 191 -14.00 -1.53 0.47
N MET A 192 -12.79 -1.91 0.87
CA MET A 192 -11.89 -2.68 0.00
C MET A 192 -12.45 -4.07 -0.28
N ALA A 193 -13.00 -4.76 0.73
CA ALA A 193 -13.66 -6.04 0.56
C ALA A 193 -14.83 -5.95 -0.43
N ASP A 194 -15.69 -4.93 -0.31
CA ASP A 194 -16.80 -4.70 -1.23
C ASP A 194 -16.31 -4.46 -2.67
N ALA A 195 -15.22 -3.70 -2.85
CA ALA A 195 -14.62 -3.46 -4.16
C ALA A 195 -14.03 -4.72 -4.80
N ILE A 196 -13.46 -5.62 -4.00
CA ILE A 196 -12.96 -6.92 -4.46
C ILE A 196 -14.14 -7.83 -4.82
N SER A 197 -15.13 -7.95 -3.92
CA SER A 197 -16.31 -8.82 -4.10
C SER A 197 -17.15 -8.42 -5.30
N ALA A 198 -17.15 -7.15 -5.71
CA ALA A 198 -17.83 -6.71 -6.93
C ALA A 198 -17.18 -7.22 -8.24
N GLN A 199 -15.99 -7.83 -8.17
CA GLN A 199 -15.20 -8.22 -9.35
C GLN A 199 -14.91 -9.73 -9.46
N VAL A 200 -15.28 -10.53 -8.44
CA VAL A 200 -15.00 -11.98 -8.35
C VAL A 200 -16.26 -12.82 -8.20
#